data_AF-A9GX43-F1
#
_entry.id   AF-A9GX43-F1
#
_cell.length_a   1.000
_cell.length_b   1.000
_cell.length_c   1.000
_cell.angle_alpha   90.00
_cell.angle_beta   90.00
_cell.angle_gamma   90.00
#
_symmetry.space_group_name_H-M   'P 1'
#
loop_
_entity.id
_entity.type
_entity.pdbx_description
1 polymer ?
#
loop_
_entity_poly.entity_id
_entity_poly.type
_entity_poly.pdbx_seq_one_letter_code
_entity_poly.pdbx_strand_id
1 'polypeptide(L)'
;MAVLPCAVAILICTAVLGAYAVRVARRGRPAMPRLGASPGSALLPRPVVEAFYWSFHAPARALVRLGVSPDALTYTSLGLSLACAPLLAAGRFRSGAALLIAGAVLDALDGMVAREGGKASRAGAVLDSCLDRLSDAAPLIGLAVFYREHPAALAIPLVAMVASSLVSYARAKADAYQISLPDGLMRRHERLAYLVAALVFGPAVPTTRLTGALPFPITIACLALVAGVGLAAGLRLVQRTRTALAAADAAARVRCTSRGRPRAPVESTRACCAAERPRARRCDAGQDGAAQAGGALPPLAEASGSQRSSGVPRSAAAQRLQTKSASLRRFR
;
A
#
# COMPACT_ATOMS: atom_id res chain seq x y z
N MET A 1 3.38 34.17 17.59
CA MET A 1 2.57 34.12 16.35
C MET A 1 2.30 32.70 15.79
N ALA A 2 3.17 31.68 15.99
CA ALA A 2 3.05 30.36 15.32
C ALA A 2 2.53 29.19 16.19
N VAL A 3 2.14 29.44 17.44
CA VAL A 3 1.38 28.45 18.24
C VAL A 3 -0.04 28.28 17.67
N LEU A 4 -0.54 29.31 16.98
CA LEU A 4 -1.88 29.39 16.43
C LEU A 4 -2.22 28.28 15.42
N PRO A 5 -1.44 27.99 14.35
CA PRO A 5 -1.79 26.93 13.39
C PRO A 5 -1.77 25.53 14.01
N CYS A 6 -0.82 25.23 14.90
CA CYS A 6 -0.77 23.94 15.60
C CYS A 6 -1.91 23.81 16.61
N ALA A 7 -2.20 24.87 17.37
CA ALA A 7 -3.33 24.90 18.28
C ALA A 7 -4.67 24.77 17.53
N VAL A 8 -4.82 25.43 16.38
CA VAL A 8 -6.00 25.31 15.52
C VAL A 8 -6.13 23.90 14.95
N ALA A 9 -5.05 23.30 14.45
CA ALA A 9 -5.08 21.92 13.97
C ALA A 9 -5.46 20.92 15.08
N ILE A 10 -4.88 21.08 16.28
CA ILE A 10 -5.21 20.26 17.45
C ILE A 10 -6.67 20.48 17.85
N LEU A 11 -7.14 21.72 17.89
CA LEU A 11 -8.52 22.08 18.22
C LEU A 11 -9.52 21.49 17.22
N ILE A 12 -9.21 21.55 15.92
CA ILE A 12 -10.04 20.95 14.87
C ILE A 12 -10.06 19.42 15.04
N CYS A 13 -8.90 18.79 15.26
CA CYS A 13 -8.82 17.35 15.49
C CYS A 13 -9.60 16.90 16.74
N THR A 14 -9.46 17.61 17.87
CA THR A 14 -10.19 17.29 19.11
C THR A 14 -11.68 17.55 18.96
N ALA A 15 -12.08 18.63 18.29
CA ALA A 15 -13.48 18.91 17.98
C ALA A 15 -14.10 17.83 17.08
N VAL A 16 -13.39 17.39 16.03
CA VAL A 16 -13.83 16.32 15.14
C VAL A 16 -13.97 15.00 15.89
N LEU A 17 -12.98 14.64 16.72
CA LEU A 17 -13.04 13.42 17.54
C LEU A 17 -14.17 13.47 18.56
N GLY A 18 -14.37 14.61 19.21
CA GLY A 18 -15.49 14.83 20.15
C GLY A 18 -16.84 14.72 19.46
N ALA A 19 -17.01 15.38 18.31
CA ALA A 19 -18.23 15.30 17.51
C ALA A 19 -18.52 13.88 17.01
N TYR A 20 -17.48 13.15 16.58
CA TYR A 20 -17.60 11.75 16.19
C TYR A 20 -17.99 10.87 17.38
N ALA A 21 -17.37 11.06 18.55
CA ALA A 21 -17.70 10.32 19.77
C ALA A 21 -19.17 10.53 20.18
N VAL A 22 -19.66 11.77 20.15
CA VAL A 22 -21.08 12.11 20.40
C VAL A 22 -21.99 11.45 19.36
N ARG A 23 -21.61 11.45 18.08
CA ARG A 23 -22.38 10.81 17.01
C ARG A 23 -22.44 9.29 17.17
N VAL A 24 -21.34 8.66 17.58
CA VAL A 24 -21.28 7.20 17.86
C VAL A 24 -22.15 6.86 19.07
N ALA A 25 -22.08 7.66 20.13
CA ALA A 25 -22.91 7.48 21.33
C ALA A 25 -24.41 7.63 21.03
N ARG A 26 -24.80 8.57 20.16
CA ARG A 26 -26.22 8.85 19.86
C ARG A 26 -26.86 7.96 18.80
N ARG A 27 -26.10 7.55 17.79
CA ARG A 27 -26.65 6.96 16.54
C ARG A 27 -25.84 5.74 16.06
N GLY A 28 -24.98 5.18 16.91
CA GLY A 28 -24.14 4.01 16.59
C GLY A 28 -23.02 4.29 15.60
N ARG A 29 -22.14 3.30 15.39
CA ARG A 29 -21.01 3.41 14.45
C ARG A 29 -21.50 3.34 12.99
N PRO A 30 -21.06 4.25 12.11
CA PRO A 30 -21.39 4.18 10.69
C PRO A 30 -20.83 2.90 10.06
N ALA A 31 -21.63 2.23 9.24
CA ALA A 31 -21.16 1.11 8.44
C ALA A 31 -20.18 1.63 7.38
N MET A 32 -18.89 1.32 7.52
CA MET A 32 -17.87 1.64 6.52
C MET A 32 -17.32 0.34 5.91
N PRO A 33 -17.91 -0.17 4.81
CA PRO A 33 -17.51 -1.43 4.18
C PRO A 33 -16.02 -1.51 3.81
N ARG A 34 -15.37 -0.35 3.64
CA ARG A 34 -13.98 -0.22 3.18
C ARG A 34 -12.92 -0.44 4.26
N LEU A 35 -13.22 -0.18 5.53
CA LEU A 35 -12.25 -0.42 6.62
C LEU A 35 -12.08 -1.92 6.92
N GLY A 36 -13.00 -2.77 6.44
CA GLY A 36 -12.97 -4.21 6.69
C GLY A 36 -12.71 -4.53 8.17
N ALA A 37 -11.92 -5.56 8.43
CA ALA A 37 -11.40 -5.89 9.75
C ALA A 37 -9.98 -5.32 9.96
N SER A 38 -9.62 -4.19 9.34
CA SER A 38 -8.29 -3.60 9.58
C SER A 38 -8.30 -3.01 10.99
N PRO A 39 -7.49 -3.56 11.93
CA PRO A 39 -7.27 -2.88 13.19
C PRO A 39 -6.58 -1.56 12.83
N GLY A 40 -6.95 -0.47 13.49
CA GLY A 40 -6.11 0.72 13.41
C GLY A 40 -4.64 0.35 13.66
N SER A 41 -3.70 1.09 13.08
CA SER A 41 -2.30 0.87 13.41
C SER A 41 -2.05 1.27 14.86
N ALA A 42 -0.90 0.87 15.41
CA ALA A 42 -0.54 1.23 16.79
C ALA A 42 -0.56 2.75 17.04
N LEU A 43 -0.40 3.57 15.99
CA LEU A 43 -0.44 5.03 16.06
C LEU A 43 -1.82 5.62 15.77
N LEU A 44 -2.55 5.07 14.79
CA LEU A 44 -3.87 5.54 14.37
C LEU A 44 -4.92 4.50 14.73
N PRO A 45 -5.47 4.55 15.96
CA PRO A 45 -6.48 3.60 16.39
C PRO A 45 -7.74 3.77 15.53
N ARG A 46 -8.44 2.66 15.33
CA ARG A 46 -9.66 2.58 14.49
C ARG A 46 -10.65 3.74 14.68
N PRO A 47 -11.02 4.17 15.91
CA PRO A 47 -11.95 5.29 16.08
C PRO A 47 -11.45 6.62 15.49
N VAL A 48 -10.13 6.85 15.45
CA VAL A 48 -9.55 8.07 14.86
C VAL A 48 -9.67 8.03 13.34
N VAL A 49 -9.39 6.88 12.73
CA VAL A 49 -9.55 6.69 11.28
C VAL A 49 -11.02 6.85 10.89
N GLU A 50 -11.95 6.25 11.65
CA GLU A 50 -13.39 6.40 11.38
C GLU A 50 -13.85 7.85 11.53
N ALA A 51 -13.38 8.58 12.56
CA ALA A 51 -13.69 9.99 12.75
C ALA A 51 -13.20 10.85 11.58
N PHE A 52 -11.99 10.57 11.08
CA PHE A 52 -11.43 11.24 9.90
C PHE A 52 -12.29 11.02 8.66
N TYR A 53 -12.64 9.77 8.33
CA TYR A 53 -13.52 9.51 7.18
C TYR A 53 -14.90 10.15 7.33
N TRP A 54 -15.45 10.18 8.55
CA TRP A 54 -16.73 10.80 8.82
C TRP A 54 -16.68 12.32 8.60
N SER A 55 -15.63 13.01 9.07
CA SER A 55 -15.53 14.47 8.91
C SER A 55 -15.35 14.91 7.46
N PHE A 56 -14.67 14.11 6.65
CA PHE A 56 -14.44 14.41 5.23
C PHE A 56 -15.63 14.09 4.32
N HIS A 57 -16.61 13.31 4.78
CA HIS A 57 -17.77 12.92 3.95
C HIS A 57 -18.65 14.12 3.57
N ALA A 58 -18.85 15.08 4.48
CA ALA A 58 -19.65 16.28 4.19
C ALA A 58 -18.96 17.22 3.18
N PRO A 59 -17.66 17.57 3.35
CA PRO A 59 -16.89 18.29 2.33
C PRO A 59 -16.85 17.58 0.98
N ALA A 60 -16.61 16.27 0.95
CA ALA A 60 -16.55 15.50 -0.29
C ALA A 60 -17.88 15.60 -1.07
N ARG A 61 -19.02 15.41 -0.41
CA ARG A 61 -20.35 15.58 -1.03
C ARG A 61 -20.60 16.98 -1.55
N ALA A 62 -20.14 18.01 -0.82
CA ALA A 62 -20.27 19.39 -1.26
C ALA A 62 -19.47 19.62 -2.55
N LEU A 63 -18.22 19.15 -2.61
CA LEU A 63 -17.37 19.24 -3.80
C LEU A 63 -17.96 18.48 -5.00
N VAL A 64 -18.53 17.30 -4.78
CA VAL A 64 -19.24 16.53 -5.82
C VAL A 64 -20.41 17.33 -6.38
N ARG A 65 -21.22 17.98 -5.52
CA ARG A 65 -22.35 18.83 -5.94
C ARG A 65 -21.90 20.07 -6.71
N LEU A 66 -20.75 20.64 -6.35
CA LEU A 66 -20.14 21.77 -7.04
C LEU A 66 -19.47 21.37 -8.37
N GLY A 67 -19.46 20.08 -8.73
CA GLY A 67 -18.90 19.61 -10.00
C GLY A 67 -17.38 19.61 -10.04
N VAL A 68 -16.69 19.74 -8.91
CA VAL A 68 -15.22 19.75 -8.84
C VAL A 68 -14.67 18.40 -9.32
N SER A 69 -13.68 18.44 -10.22
CA SER A 69 -13.04 17.22 -10.72
C SER A 69 -12.05 16.66 -9.67
N PRO A 70 -12.00 15.33 -9.47
CA PRO A 70 -11.00 14.70 -8.61
C PRO A 70 -9.57 15.03 -9.06
N ASP A 71 -9.31 15.01 -10.38
CA ASP A 71 -7.98 15.29 -10.92
C ASP A 71 -7.48 16.70 -10.58
N ALA A 72 -8.38 17.71 -10.56
CA ALA A 72 -8.00 19.06 -10.15
C ALA A 72 -7.54 19.11 -8.69
N LEU A 73 -8.19 18.34 -7.80
CA LEU A 73 -7.77 18.23 -6.41
C LEU A 73 -6.41 17.55 -6.29
N THR A 74 -6.18 16.47 -7.06
CA THR A 74 -4.89 15.76 -7.09
C THR A 74 -3.76 16.65 -7.58
N TYR A 75 -3.94 17.39 -8.68
CA TYR A 75 -2.91 18.31 -9.18
C TYR A 75 -2.67 19.50 -8.25
N THR A 76 -3.71 19.98 -7.57
CA THR A 76 -3.56 21.04 -6.56
C THR A 76 -2.78 20.52 -5.34
N SER A 77 -3.11 19.32 -4.84
CA SER A 77 -2.36 18.63 -3.78
C SER A 77 -0.88 18.50 -4.12
N LEU A 78 -0.58 18.07 -5.34
CA LEU A 78 0.78 17.97 -5.86
C LEU A 78 1.48 19.34 -5.88
N GLY A 79 0.82 20.37 -6.40
CA GLY A 79 1.36 21.73 -6.45
C GLY A 79 1.73 22.26 -5.07
N LEU A 80 0.86 22.06 -4.06
CA LEU A 80 1.15 22.43 -2.67
C LEU A 80 2.33 21.65 -2.09
N SER A 81 2.40 20.35 -2.39
CA SER A 81 3.49 19.48 -1.93
C SER A 81 4.83 19.89 -2.53
N LEU A 82 4.87 20.22 -3.83
CA LEU A 82 6.06 20.74 -4.51
C LEU A 82 6.47 22.12 -4.00
N ALA A 83 5.51 23.01 -3.74
CA ALA A 83 5.76 24.34 -3.18
C ALA A 83 6.35 24.30 -1.76
N CYS A 84 6.23 23.17 -1.05
CA CYS A 84 6.91 22.96 0.23
C CYS A 84 8.45 22.94 0.08
N ALA A 85 8.98 22.35 -1.00
CA ALA A 85 10.42 22.18 -1.18
C ALA A 85 11.24 23.49 -1.06
N PRO A 86 10.92 24.58 -1.80
CA PRO A 86 11.66 25.84 -1.66
C PRO A 86 11.50 26.48 -0.27
N LEU A 87 10.35 26.32 0.40
CA LEU A 87 10.16 26.82 1.76
C LEU A 87 11.05 26.09 2.77
N LEU A 88 11.15 24.77 2.66
CA LEU A 88 12.03 23.98 3.53
C LEU A 88 13.51 24.27 3.24
N ALA A 89 13.87 24.43 1.95
CA ALA A 89 15.21 24.82 1.54
C ALA A 89 15.63 26.19 2.12
N ALA A 90 14.68 27.11 2.29
CA ALA A 90 14.88 28.41 2.93
C ALA A 90 14.79 28.37 4.47
N GLY A 91 14.65 27.19 5.09
CA GLY A 91 14.52 27.03 6.55
C GLY A 91 13.15 27.42 7.12
N ARG A 92 12.15 27.68 6.27
CA ARG A 92 10.77 28.03 6.67
C ARG A 92 9.95 26.77 7.00
N PHE A 93 10.46 25.94 7.92
CA PHE A 93 9.90 24.60 8.22
C PHE A 93 8.41 24.60 8.54
N ARG A 94 7.93 25.58 9.32
CA ARG A 94 6.52 25.66 9.72
C ARG A 94 5.60 26.00 8.56
N SER A 95 6.02 26.90 7.67
CA SER A 95 5.25 27.21 6.45
C SER A 95 5.23 26.01 5.50
N GLY A 96 6.34 25.30 5.36
CA GLY A 96 6.38 24.03 4.61
C GLY A 96 5.46 22.97 5.20
N ALA A 97 5.46 22.81 6.54
CA ALA A 97 4.53 21.91 7.22
C ALA A 97 3.06 22.25 6.96
N ALA A 98 2.70 23.54 6.96
CA ALA A 98 1.34 23.99 6.65
C ALA A 98 0.92 23.61 5.23
N LEU A 99 1.80 23.78 4.23
CA LEU A 99 1.53 23.35 2.85
C LEU A 99 1.40 21.83 2.73
N LEU A 100 2.24 21.06 3.42
CA LEU A 100 2.13 19.59 3.42
C LEU A 100 0.81 19.11 4.00
N ILE A 101 0.36 19.71 5.11
CA ILE A 101 -0.94 19.39 5.71
C ILE A 101 -2.06 19.74 4.73
N ALA A 102 -2.02 20.92 4.11
CA ALA A 102 -3.02 21.34 3.14
C ALA A 102 -3.07 20.40 1.92
N GLY A 103 -1.92 20.03 1.36
CA GLY A 103 -1.82 19.05 0.27
C GLY A 103 -2.43 17.71 0.65
N ALA A 104 -2.07 17.16 1.80
CA ALA A 104 -2.59 15.87 2.26
C ALA A 104 -4.10 15.85 2.54
N VAL A 105 -4.67 16.99 2.94
CA VAL A 105 -6.13 17.14 3.06
C VAL A 105 -6.79 17.07 1.68
N LEU A 106 -6.21 17.72 0.67
CA LEU A 106 -6.71 17.67 -0.71
C LEU A 106 -6.58 16.27 -1.32
N ASP A 107 -5.45 15.59 -1.09
CA ASP A 107 -5.19 14.19 -1.46
C ASP A 107 -6.25 13.25 -0.86
N ALA A 108 -6.58 13.42 0.42
CA ALA A 108 -7.64 12.62 1.05
C ALA A 108 -9.02 12.91 0.45
N LEU A 109 -9.30 14.17 0.09
CA LEU A 109 -10.55 14.61 -0.51
C LEU A 109 -10.71 14.10 -1.94
N ASP A 110 -9.66 14.12 -2.78
CA ASP A 110 -9.76 13.71 -4.18
C ASP A 110 -10.27 12.27 -4.32
N GLY A 111 -9.78 11.38 -3.47
CA GLY A 111 -10.17 9.98 -3.48
C GLY A 111 -11.60 9.83 -3.00
N MET A 112 -12.04 10.64 -2.04
CA MET A 112 -13.43 10.62 -1.57
C MET A 112 -14.38 11.15 -2.64
N VAL A 113 -14.05 12.28 -3.28
CA VAL A 113 -14.82 12.88 -4.38
C VAL A 113 -14.90 11.92 -5.57
N ALA A 114 -13.81 11.27 -5.95
CA ALA A 114 -13.81 10.27 -7.03
C ALA A 114 -14.76 9.11 -6.74
N ARG A 115 -14.83 8.65 -5.49
CA ARG A 115 -15.70 7.53 -5.07
C ARG A 115 -17.16 7.94 -4.96
N GLU A 116 -17.45 9.04 -4.29
CA GLU A 116 -18.82 9.53 -4.11
C GLU A 116 -19.43 10.02 -5.42
N GLY A 117 -18.62 10.61 -6.31
CA GLY A 117 -19.05 11.05 -7.62
C GLY A 117 -19.08 9.95 -8.68
N GLY A 118 -18.77 8.70 -8.36
CA GLY A 118 -18.77 7.58 -9.31
C GLY A 118 -17.68 7.66 -10.40
N LYS A 119 -16.63 8.47 -10.20
CA LYS A 119 -15.53 8.71 -11.15
C LYS A 119 -14.26 7.90 -10.84
N ALA A 120 -14.32 6.97 -9.88
CA ALA A 120 -13.17 6.15 -9.51
C ALA A 120 -12.76 5.22 -10.67
N SER A 121 -11.50 5.29 -11.09
CA SER A 121 -10.98 4.52 -12.22
C SER A 121 -9.63 3.86 -11.89
N ARG A 122 -9.29 2.78 -12.63
CA ARG A 122 -7.98 2.13 -12.51
C ARG A 122 -6.83 3.03 -12.98
N ALA A 123 -7.07 3.82 -14.02
CA ALA A 123 -6.11 4.80 -14.52
C ALA A 123 -5.82 5.89 -13.47
N GLY A 124 -6.87 6.42 -12.83
CA GLY A 124 -6.75 7.37 -11.74
C GLY A 124 -5.98 6.80 -10.54
N ALA A 125 -6.22 5.53 -10.18
CA ALA A 125 -5.47 4.88 -9.11
C ALA A 125 -3.96 4.75 -9.41
N VAL A 126 -3.57 4.56 -10.68
CA VAL A 126 -2.15 4.58 -11.08
C VAL A 126 -1.58 5.99 -10.96
N LEU A 127 -2.30 7.00 -11.47
CA LEU A 127 -1.89 8.40 -11.40
C LEU A 127 -1.71 8.87 -9.96
N ASP A 128 -2.73 8.70 -9.12
CA ASP A 128 -2.73 8.96 -7.67
C ASP A 128 -1.48 8.38 -7.02
N SER A 129 -1.24 7.10 -7.27
CA SER A 129 -0.05 6.42 -6.78
C SER A 129 1.25 7.07 -7.30
N CYS A 130 1.39 7.41 -8.58
CA CYS A 130 2.64 8.03 -9.06
C CYS A 130 2.86 9.43 -8.46
N LEU A 131 1.81 10.25 -8.37
CA LEU A 131 1.88 11.60 -7.82
C LEU A 131 2.14 11.59 -6.32
N ASP A 132 1.59 10.60 -5.61
CA ASP A 132 1.89 10.30 -4.21
C ASP A 132 3.40 10.26 -3.93
N ARG A 133 4.17 9.63 -4.81
CA ARG A 133 5.62 9.47 -4.66
C ARG A 133 6.35 10.81 -4.85
N LEU A 134 5.86 11.62 -5.78
CA LEU A 134 6.42 12.95 -6.03
C LEU A 134 6.14 13.89 -4.85
N SER A 135 4.91 13.86 -4.32
CA SER A 135 4.51 14.61 -3.13
C SER A 135 5.30 14.19 -1.88
N ASP A 136 5.58 12.89 -1.70
CA ASP A 136 6.39 12.38 -0.59
C ASP A 136 7.88 12.80 -0.71
N ALA A 137 8.41 12.91 -1.93
CA ALA A 137 9.80 13.27 -2.18
C ALA A 137 10.07 14.77 -2.01
N ALA A 138 9.12 15.62 -2.41
CA ALA A 138 9.25 17.08 -2.39
C ALA A 138 9.77 17.67 -1.06
N PRO A 139 9.20 17.35 0.12
CA PRO A 139 9.71 17.89 1.37
C PRO A 139 11.09 17.36 1.76
N LEU A 140 11.43 16.12 1.37
CA LEU A 140 12.74 15.54 1.63
C LEU A 140 13.81 16.20 0.76
N ILE A 141 13.49 16.54 -0.49
CA ILE A 141 14.36 17.32 -1.37
C ILE A 141 14.62 18.70 -0.76
N GLY A 142 13.58 19.40 -0.31
CA GLY A 142 13.74 20.71 0.35
C GLY A 142 14.64 20.65 1.59
N LEU A 143 14.51 19.60 2.41
CA LEU A 143 15.39 19.37 3.56
C LEU A 143 16.82 19.03 3.15
N ALA A 144 17.03 18.22 2.10
CA ALA A 144 18.37 17.92 1.59
C ALA A 144 19.08 19.21 1.12
N VAL A 145 18.38 20.10 0.43
CA VAL A 145 18.92 21.41 0.00
C VAL A 145 19.23 22.32 1.18
N PHE A 146 18.42 22.27 2.25
CA PHE A 146 18.68 23.02 3.49
C PHE A 146 19.98 22.56 4.18
N TYR A 147 20.22 21.25 4.26
CA TYR A 147 21.40 20.67 4.91
C TYR A 147 22.62 20.51 3.99
N ARG A 148 22.65 21.16 2.82
CA ARG A 148 23.70 20.97 1.80
C ARG A 148 25.13 21.21 2.29
N GLU A 149 25.33 22.11 3.23
CA GLU A 149 26.64 22.44 3.80
C GLU A 149 27.11 21.39 4.85
N HIS A 150 26.27 20.41 5.17
CA HIS A 150 26.52 19.39 6.18
C HIS A 150 26.31 17.98 5.59
N PRO A 151 27.33 17.35 4.99
CA PRO A 151 27.20 16.10 4.26
C PRO A 151 26.50 14.97 5.03
N ALA A 152 26.83 14.81 6.32
CA ALA A 152 26.20 13.81 7.18
C ALA A 152 24.70 14.07 7.42
N ALA A 153 24.31 15.34 7.58
CA ALA A 153 22.91 15.73 7.77
C ALA A 153 22.12 15.67 6.45
N LEU A 154 22.75 15.97 5.32
CA LEU A 154 22.15 15.84 3.98
C LEU A 154 21.87 14.37 3.61
N ALA A 155 22.71 13.42 4.06
CA ALA A 155 22.49 12.01 3.78
C ALA A 155 21.16 11.50 4.36
N ILE A 156 20.69 12.06 5.47
CA ILE A 156 19.50 11.61 6.20
C ILE A 156 18.20 11.78 5.40
N PRO A 157 17.82 12.97 4.87
CA PRO A 157 16.66 13.11 3.99
C PRO A 157 16.74 12.25 2.74
N LEU A 158 17.94 12.05 2.17
CA LEU A 158 18.12 11.18 1.00
C LEU A 158 17.82 9.72 1.33
N VAL A 159 18.35 9.22 2.45
CA VAL A 159 18.04 7.86 2.93
C VAL A 159 16.56 7.74 3.27
N ALA A 160 15.94 8.76 3.87
CA ALA A 160 14.50 8.78 4.13
C ALA A 160 13.68 8.67 2.84
N MET A 161 14.11 9.33 1.76
CA MET A 161 13.45 9.31 0.46
C MET A 161 13.51 7.92 -0.19
N VAL A 162 14.68 7.28 -0.13
CA VAL A 162 14.87 5.90 -0.60
C VAL A 162 14.03 4.92 0.23
N ALA A 163 14.07 5.05 1.57
CA ALA A 163 13.29 4.23 2.48
C ALA A 163 11.78 4.33 2.23
N SER A 164 11.26 5.56 2.05
CA SER A 164 9.86 5.82 1.71
C SER A 164 9.44 5.14 0.40
N SER A 165 10.28 5.26 -0.63
CA SER A 165 10.05 4.64 -1.94
C SER A 165 10.09 3.11 -1.84
N LEU A 166 11.03 2.55 -1.08
CA LEU A 166 11.17 1.12 -0.88
C LEU A 166 9.94 0.50 -0.20
N VAL A 167 9.39 1.13 0.84
CA VAL A 167 8.18 0.65 1.53
C VAL A 167 7.00 0.59 0.56
N SER A 168 6.79 1.67 -0.21
CA SER A 168 5.68 1.77 -1.16
C SER A 168 5.81 0.75 -2.30
N TYR A 169 7.02 0.59 -2.83
CA TYR A 169 7.31 -0.36 -3.91
C TYR A 169 7.20 -1.82 -3.45
N ALA A 170 7.74 -2.16 -2.28
CA ALA A 170 7.67 -3.51 -1.73
C ALA A 170 6.22 -3.97 -1.53
N ARG A 171 5.35 -3.06 -1.07
CA ARG A 171 3.91 -3.35 -0.93
C ARG A 171 3.22 -3.50 -2.29
N ALA A 172 3.48 -2.60 -3.23
CA ALA A 172 2.93 -2.72 -4.59
C ALA A 172 3.33 -4.05 -5.26
N LYS A 173 4.57 -4.52 -5.05
CA LYS A 173 5.01 -5.84 -5.53
C LYS A 173 4.33 -7.00 -4.83
N ALA A 174 4.17 -6.94 -3.52
CA ALA A 174 3.44 -7.98 -2.79
C ALA A 174 1.98 -8.10 -3.26
N ASP A 175 1.32 -6.97 -3.50
CA ASP A 175 -0.04 -6.94 -4.03
C ASP A 175 -0.11 -7.50 -5.47
N ALA A 176 0.91 -7.22 -6.30
CA ALA A 176 1.02 -7.82 -7.64
C ALA A 176 1.11 -9.35 -7.60
N TYR A 177 1.80 -9.91 -6.59
CA TYR A 177 1.86 -11.36 -6.35
C TYR A 177 0.69 -11.89 -5.49
N GLN A 178 -0.33 -11.07 -5.20
CA GLN A 178 -1.49 -11.44 -4.38
C GLN A 178 -1.14 -11.92 -2.96
N ILE A 179 -0.01 -11.45 -2.41
CA ILE A 179 0.44 -11.76 -1.05
C ILE A 179 -0.14 -10.74 -0.08
N SER A 180 -0.98 -11.21 0.84
CA SER A 180 -1.51 -10.37 1.91
C SER A 180 -0.44 -10.12 2.97
N LEU A 181 0.12 -8.92 3.00
CA LEU A 181 1.05 -8.50 4.05
C LEU A 181 0.31 -7.88 5.23
N PRO A 182 0.74 -8.16 6.47
CA PRO A 182 0.16 -7.53 7.65
C PRO A 182 0.37 -6.01 7.60
N ASP A 183 -0.52 -5.32 8.30
CA ASP A 183 -0.42 -3.88 8.52
C ASP A 183 0.82 -3.58 9.38
N GLY A 184 1.59 -2.56 8.99
CA GLY A 184 2.87 -2.24 9.61
C GLY A 184 3.03 -0.74 9.86
N LEU A 185 3.96 -0.41 10.76
CA LEU A 185 4.42 0.95 11.03
C LEU A 185 5.11 1.49 9.75
N MET A 186 4.86 2.75 9.38
CA MET A 186 5.25 3.44 8.13
C MET A 186 4.27 3.36 6.96
N ARG A 187 2.96 3.40 7.26
CA ARG A 187 1.97 3.72 6.20
C ARG A 187 2.20 5.16 5.67
N ARG A 188 1.73 5.44 4.45
CA ARG A 188 1.86 6.76 3.80
C ARG A 188 1.46 7.92 4.72
N HIS A 189 0.26 7.83 5.30
CA HIS A 189 -0.27 8.85 6.21
C HIS A 189 0.52 8.95 7.54
N GLU A 190 1.06 7.85 8.05
CA GLU A 190 1.90 7.86 9.27
C GLU A 190 3.24 8.55 9.00
N ARG A 191 3.88 8.24 7.87
CA ARG A 191 5.13 8.86 7.44
C ARG A 191 4.96 10.37 7.31
N LEU A 192 3.89 10.81 6.65
CA LEU A 192 3.59 12.24 6.56
C LEU A 192 3.38 12.86 7.94
N ALA A 193 2.66 12.18 8.85
CA ALA A 193 2.46 12.66 10.21
C ALA A 193 3.79 12.83 10.97
N TYR A 194 4.72 11.87 10.85
CA TYR A 194 6.05 11.98 11.46
C TYR A 194 6.86 13.13 10.87
N LEU A 195 6.79 13.33 9.55
CA LEU A 195 7.50 14.42 8.87
C LEU A 195 6.94 15.78 9.29
N VAL A 196 5.62 15.94 9.30
CA VAL A 196 4.96 17.17 9.76
C VAL A 196 5.31 17.45 11.23
N ALA A 197 5.29 16.43 12.10
CA ALA A 197 5.70 16.58 13.50
C ALA A 197 7.16 17.05 13.60
N ALA A 198 8.08 16.44 12.83
CA ALA A 198 9.48 16.86 12.79
C ALA A 198 9.65 18.32 12.34
N LEU A 199 8.89 18.78 11.34
CA LEU A 199 8.95 20.15 10.82
C LEU A 199 8.34 21.18 11.77
N VAL A 200 7.33 20.80 12.56
CA VAL A 200 6.66 21.68 13.52
C VAL A 200 7.47 21.81 14.81
N PHE A 201 7.90 20.69 15.38
CA PHE A 201 8.59 20.64 16.67
C PHE A 201 10.10 20.78 16.58
N GLY A 202 10.71 20.35 15.47
CA GLY A 202 12.15 20.42 15.27
C GLY A 202 12.74 21.84 15.39
N PRO A 203 12.09 22.89 14.87
CA PRO A 203 12.54 24.28 15.03
C PRO A 203 12.42 24.84 16.46
N ALA A 204 11.94 24.07 17.45
CA ALA A 204 11.80 24.53 18.82
C ALA A 204 13.16 24.75 19.51
N VAL A 205 14.20 24.03 19.08
CA VAL A 205 15.57 24.17 19.59
C VAL A 205 16.50 24.46 18.40
N PRO A 206 16.77 25.74 18.07
CA PRO A 206 17.51 26.11 16.88
C PRO A 206 18.96 25.61 16.88
N THR A 207 19.61 25.60 18.05
CA THR A 207 20.96 25.06 18.24
C THR A 207 21.06 24.38 19.60
N THR A 208 21.74 23.23 19.66
CA THR A 208 22.05 22.54 20.92
C THR A 208 23.55 22.52 21.08
N ARG A 209 24.06 22.89 22.27
CA ARG A 209 25.51 22.91 22.57
C ARG A 209 26.19 21.55 22.32
N LEU A 210 25.41 20.46 22.29
CA LEU A 210 25.87 19.07 22.10
C LEU A 210 26.21 18.69 20.65
N THR A 211 25.76 19.44 19.63
CA THR A 211 25.88 19.07 18.20
C THR A 211 26.74 20.04 17.36
N GLY A 212 27.39 21.02 18.00
CA GLY A 212 28.23 22.00 17.30
C GLY A 212 27.42 22.94 16.39
N ALA A 213 27.95 23.26 15.21
CA ALA A 213 27.39 24.22 14.25
C ALA A 213 26.19 23.69 13.42
N LEU A 214 25.62 22.52 13.75
CA LEU A 214 24.49 21.96 13.01
C LEU A 214 23.19 22.74 13.31
N PRO A 215 22.51 23.29 12.29
CA PRO A 215 21.22 23.94 12.48
C PRO A 215 20.13 22.90 12.75
N PHE A 216 19.27 23.13 13.74
CA PHE A 216 18.08 22.32 14.04
C PHE A 216 18.31 20.79 14.20
N PRO A 217 19.15 20.37 15.17
CA PRO A 217 19.52 18.96 15.35
C PRO A 217 18.33 18.04 15.70
N ILE A 218 17.27 18.57 16.33
CA ILE A 218 16.06 17.80 16.63
C ILE A 218 15.33 17.40 15.35
N THR A 219 15.22 18.30 14.38
CA THR A 219 14.59 18.00 13.08
C THR A 219 15.31 16.84 12.40
N ILE A 220 16.65 16.88 12.40
CA ILE A 220 17.48 15.82 11.82
C ILE A 220 17.37 14.51 12.60
N ALA A 221 17.36 14.55 13.94
CA ALA A 221 17.18 13.34 14.75
C ALA A 221 15.83 12.67 14.48
N CYS A 222 14.74 13.45 14.41
CA CYS A 222 13.42 12.94 14.03
C CYS A 222 13.44 12.36 12.62
N LEU A 223 14.08 13.03 11.66
CA LEU A 223 14.18 12.55 10.30
C LEU A 223 15.02 11.27 10.18
N ALA A 224 16.09 11.15 10.96
CA ALA A 224 16.91 9.94 11.05
C ALA A 224 16.10 8.76 11.61
N LEU A 225 15.27 9.01 12.63
CA LEU A 225 14.34 8.00 13.14
C LEU A 225 13.35 7.57 12.05
N VAL A 226 12.75 8.51 11.33
CA VAL A 226 11.84 8.21 10.21
C VAL A 226 12.54 7.41 9.12
N ALA A 227 13.76 7.80 8.74
CA ALA A 227 14.57 7.12 7.75
C ALA A 227 14.90 5.68 8.18
N GLY A 228 15.37 5.50 9.41
CA GLY A 228 15.74 4.19 9.96
C GLY A 228 14.55 3.26 10.10
N VAL A 229 13.44 3.74 10.67
CA VAL A 229 12.20 2.96 10.81
C VAL A 229 11.62 2.63 9.43
N GLY A 230 11.62 3.58 8.50
CA GLY A 230 11.18 3.38 7.11
C GLY A 230 12.01 2.32 6.39
N LEU A 231 13.34 2.40 6.51
CA LEU A 231 14.25 1.45 5.87
C LEU A 231 14.06 0.05 6.45
N ALA A 232 14.02 -0.07 7.78
CA ALA A 232 13.76 -1.33 8.45
C ALA A 232 12.39 -1.91 8.06
N ALA A 233 11.34 -1.09 7.99
CA ALA A 233 10.02 -1.52 7.54
C ALA A 233 10.04 -2.02 6.09
N GLY A 234 10.69 -1.28 5.18
CA GLY A 234 10.84 -1.65 3.77
C GLY A 234 11.58 -2.98 3.60
N LEU A 235 12.71 -3.15 4.29
CA LEU A 235 13.48 -4.40 4.27
C LEU A 235 12.69 -5.58 4.82
N ARG A 236 11.95 -5.41 5.92
CA ARG A 236 11.08 -6.46 6.48
C ARG A 236 9.96 -6.84 5.52
N LEU A 237 9.35 -5.88 4.81
CA LEU A 237 8.32 -6.15 3.80
C LEU A 237 8.89 -6.96 2.63
N VAL A 238 10.07 -6.60 2.15
CA VAL A 238 10.77 -7.35 1.09
C VAL A 238 11.09 -8.77 1.56
N GLN A 239 11.65 -8.93 2.75
CA GLN A 239 11.97 -10.25 3.31
C GLN A 239 10.73 -11.12 3.46
N ARG A 240 9.62 -10.59 4.00
CA ARG A 240 8.35 -11.31 4.14
C ARG A 240 7.76 -11.73 2.80
N THR A 241 7.87 -10.86 1.79
CA THR A 241 7.38 -11.19 0.44
C THR A 241 8.21 -12.31 -0.17
N ARG A 242 9.55 -12.24 -0.03
CA ARG A 242 10.46 -13.29 -0.52
C ARG A 242 10.23 -14.63 0.16
N THR A 243 10.07 -14.67 1.48
CA THR A 243 9.84 -15.92 2.21
C THR A 243 8.49 -16.53 1.86
N ALA A 244 7.45 -15.71 1.70
CA ALA A 244 6.13 -16.16 1.28
C ALA A 244 6.15 -16.79 -0.13
N LEU A 245 6.85 -16.16 -1.09
CA LEU A 245 7.03 -16.70 -2.45
C LEU A 245 7.84 -18.00 -2.44
N ALA A 246 8.98 -18.03 -1.73
CA ALA A 246 9.81 -19.22 -1.63
C ALA A 246 9.05 -20.42 -1.03
N ALA A 247 8.20 -20.18 -0.04
CA ALA A 247 7.33 -21.21 0.54
C ALA A 247 6.28 -21.71 -0.47
N ALA A 248 5.69 -20.81 -1.27
CA ALA A 248 4.74 -21.17 -2.32
C ALA A 248 5.40 -22.04 -3.41
N ASP A 249 6.61 -21.68 -3.84
CA ASP A 249 7.38 -22.42 -4.84
C ASP A 249 7.79 -23.81 -4.31
N ALA A 250 8.21 -23.90 -3.05
CA ALA A 250 8.50 -25.19 -2.40
C ALA A 250 7.26 -26.09 -2.35
N ALA A 251 6.10 -25.55 -1.98
CA ALA A 251 4.84 -26.31 -1.96
C ALA A 251 4.36 -26.72 -3.37
N ALA A 252 4.68 -25.95 -4.40
CA ALA A 252 4.41 -26.32 -5.79
C ALA A 252 5.29 -27.52 -6.23
N ARG A 253 6.59 -27.50 -5.90
CA ARG A 253 7.52 -28.59 -6.22
C ARG A 253 7.10 -29.93 -5.60
N VAL A 254 6.72 -29.95 -4.32
CA VAL A 254 6.24 -31.18 -3.63
C VAL A 254 4.96 -31.74 -4.27
N ARG A 255 4.05 -30.87 -4.74
CA ARG A 255 2.83 -31.33 -5.43
C ARG A 255 3.13 -31.99 -6.76
N CYS A 256 4.06 -31.46 -7.55
CA CYS A 256 4.48 -32.08 -8.82
C CYS A 256 5.13 -33.45 -8.60
N THR A 257 6.01 -33.61 -7.60
CA THR A 257 6.64 -34.91 -7.31
C THR A 257 5.65 -35.95 -6.82
N SER A 258 4.63 -35.55 -6.05
CA SER A 258 3.57 -36.47 -5.60
C SER A 258 2.61 -36.93 -6.71
N ARG A 259 2.38 -36.10 -7.74
CA ARG A 259 1.56 -36.45 -8.92
C ARG A 259 2.32 -37.23 -10.00
N GLY A 260 3.65 -37.12 -10.02
CA GLY A 260 4.52 -37.82 -10.98
C GLY A 260 4.89 -39.27 -10.62
N ARG A 261 4.46 -39.78 -9.46
CA ARG A 261 4.57 -41.23 -9.19
C ARG A 261 3.47 -41.96 -9.99
N PRO A 262 3.80 -42.86 -10.94
CA PRO A 262 2.81 -43.77 -11.47
C PRO A 262 2.19 -44.51 -10.27
N ARG A 263 0.86 -44.53 -10.19
CA ARG A 263 0.18 -45.40 -9.22
C ARG A 263 0.74 -46.80 -9.46
N ALA A 264 1.42 -47.36 -8.47
CA ALA A 264 1.82 -48.75 -8.50
C ALA A 264 0.58 -49.58 -8.86
N PRO A 265 0.70 -50.60 -9.74
CA PRO A 265 -0.45 -51.42 -10.07
C PRO A 265 -0.95 -52.02 -8.77
N VAL A 266 -2.21 -51.78 -8.45
CA VAL A 266 -2.90 -52.56 -7.42
C VAL A 266 -2.85 -54.00 -7.94
N GLU A 267 -2.07 -54.86 -7.29
CA GLU A 267 -2.08 -56.31 -7.51
C GLU A 267 -3.49 -56.82 -7.22
N SER A 268 -4.36 -56.83 -8.23
CA SER A 268 -5.52 -57.70 -8.27
C SER A 268 -5.08 -59.02 -8.88
N THR A 269 -4.80 -59.98 -8.02
CA THR A 269 -4.69 -61.39 -8.33
C THR A 269 -5.93 -61.83 -9.13
N ARG A 270 -5.75 -62.25 -10.39
CA ARG A 270 -6.31 -63.47 -11.01
C ARG A 270 -6.35 -63.39 -12.55
N ALA A 271 -5.54 -64.27 -13.14
CA ALA A 271 -5.67 -64.99 -14.40
C ALA A 271 -6.88 -64.70 -15.33
N CYS A 272 -6.59 -64.37 -16.59
CA CYS A 272 -7.04 -65.17 -17.74
C CYS A 272 -6.36 -64.77 -19.06
N CYS A 273 -5.78 -65.78 -19.69
CA CYS A 273 -5.71 -66.07 -21.13
C CYS A 273 -5.07 -65.08 -22.13
N ALA A 274 -3.85 -65.47 -22.52
CA ALA A 274 -3.47 -65.93 -23.86
C ALA A 274 -3.42 -64.96 -25.06
N ALA A 275 -2.38 -65.25 -25.88
CA ALA A 275 -2.19 -64.98 -27.30
C ALA A 275 -1.35 -63.75 -27.71
N GLU A 276 -0.16 -64.10 -28.22
CA GLU A 276 0.50 -63.55 -29.41
C GLU A 276 1.37 -62.27 -29.31
N ARG A 277 2.69 -62.53 -29.28
CA ARG A 277 3.74 -61.74 -29.96
C ARG A 277 3.71 -62.09 -31.48
N PRO A 278 4.43 -61.42 -32.43
CA PRO A 278 5.67 -60.65 -32.25
C PRO A 278 5.95 -59.46 -33.22
N ARG A 279 7.17 -58.89 -33.07
CA ARG A 279 8.01 -58.08 -33.98
C ARG A 279 7.95 -56.56 -33.77
N ALA A 280 8.96 -55.96 -33.14
CA ALA A 280 10.31 -55.64 -33.65
C ALA A 280 10.34 -54.37 -34.53
N ARG A 281 10.95 -53.30 -34.02
CA ARG A 281 12.18 -52.72 -34.58
C ARG A 281 12.70 -51.56 -33.72
N ARG A 282 14.02 -51.45 -33.77
CA ARG A 282 14.98 -50.64 -33.04
C ARG A 282 15.22 -49.30 -33.77
N CYS A 283 15.93 -48.41 -33.07
CA CYS A 283 16.72 -47.28 -33.59
C CYS A 283 15.90 -46.01 -33.95
N ASP A 284 16.34 -44.79 -33.68
CA ASP A 284 17.55 -44.30 -33.02
C ASP A 284 17.33 -42.83 -32.61
N ALA A 285 18.26 -42.34 -31.78
CA ALA A 285 18.39 -40.97 -31.36
C ALA A 285 18.56 -39.96 -32.52
N GLY A 286 18.11 -38.73 -32.29
CA GLY A 286 18.42 -37.56 -33.11
C GLY A 286 18.19 -36.30 -32.29
N GLN A 287 19.30 -35.67 -31.91
CA GLN A 287 19.39 -34.38 -31.22
C GLN A 287 19.10 -33.19 -32.16
N ASP A 288 19.07 -32.01 -31.53
CA ASP A 288 19.13 -30.66 -32.11
C ASP A 288 17.83 -30.15 -32.75
N GLY A 289 17.35 -28.93 -32.52
CA GLY A 289 17.89 -27.74 -31.89
C GLY A 289 17.03 -26.55 -32.35
N ALA A 290 17.18 -25.40 -31.69
CA ALA A 290 16.66 -24.08 -32.09
C ALA A 290 15.12 -23.91 -32.07
N ALA A 291 14.58 -23.13 -31.12
CA ALA A 291 14.45 -21.67 -31.14
C ALA A 291 13.18 -21.18 -31.86
N GLN A 292 12.58 -20.16 -31.25
CA GLN A 292 11.49 -19.30 -31.71
C GLN A 292 10.06 -19.75 -31.39
N ALA A 293 9.48 -19.10 -30.37
CA ALA A 293 8.06 -18.80 -30.33
C ALA A 293 7.89 -17.39 -29.75
N GLY A 294 7.93 -16.39 -30.62
CA GLY A 294 7.09 -15.21 -30.45
C GLY A 294 5.67 -15.58 -30.87
N GLY A 295 4.68 -15.00 -30.20
CA GLY A 295 3.30 -15.04 -30.70
C GLY A 295 2.24 -15.38 -29.66
N ALA A 296 1.43 -14.37 -29.39
CA ALA A 296 -0.03 -14.46 -29.26
C ALA A 296 -0.62 -15.15 -28.01
N LEU A 297 -1.27 -14.30 -27.20
CA LEU A 297 -2.41 -14.65 -26.35
C LEU A 297 -3.46 -15.45 -27.14
N PRO A 298 -3.93 -16.62 -26.66
CA PRO A 298 -5.15 -17.21 -27.18
C PRO A 298 -6.40 -16.68 -26.44
N PRO A 299 -7.57 -16.64 -27.12
CA PRO A 299 -8.78 -16.00 -26.62
C PRO A 299 -9.56 -16.87 -25.63
N LEU A 300 -10.42 -16.18 -24.88
CA LEU A 300 -11.39 -16.73 -23.94
C LEU A 300 -12.33 -17.73 -24.62
N ALA A 301 -12.35 -18.97 -24.14
CA ALA A 301 -13.39 -19.95 -24.46
C ALA A 301 -14.31 -20.12 -23.25
N GLU A 302 -15.57 -19.77 -23.45
CA GLU A 302 -16.69 -20.12 -22.57
C GLU A 302 -16.91 -21.64 -22.61
N ALA A 303 -17.06 -22.25 -21.43
CA ALA A 303 -17.54 -23.62 -21.31
C ALA A 303 -18.62 -23.68 -20.22
N SER A 304 -19.87 -23.70 -20.70
CA SER A 304 -21.05 -24.21 -20.00
C SER A 304 -20.93 -25.72 -19.74
N GLY A 305 -21.40 -26.21 -18.59
CA GLY A 305 -21.81 -27.62 -18.50
C GLY A 305 -21.61 -28.35 -17.16
N SER A 306 -22.69 -28.36 -16.38
CA SER A 306 -23.20 -29.47 -15.54
C SER A 306 -22.42 -29.97 -14.31
N GLN A 307 -23.22 -30.15 -13.25
CA GLN A 307 -22.89 -30.63 -11.92
C GLN A 307 -22.68 -32.15 -11.90
N ARG A 308 -21.81 -32.64 -11.00
CA ARG A 308 -22.09 -33.85 -10.19
C ARG A 308 -21.37 -33.77 -8.85
N SER A 309 -22.14 -34.09 -7.81
CA SER A 309 -21.84 -34.03 -6.40
C SER A 309 -21.03 -35.23 -5.90
N SER A 310 -20.07 -35.00 -5.02
CA SER A 310 -19.76 -35.94 -3.93
C SER A 310 -19.20 -35.16 -2.72
N GLY A 311 -19.76 -35.47 -1.55
CA GLY A 311 -19.60 -34.71 -0.32
C GLY A 311 -18.32 -35.01 0.44
N VAL A 312 -17.71 -33.95 0.99
CA VAL A 312 -16.66 -33.96 2.02
C VAL A 312 -16.89 -32.72 2.91
N PRO A 313 -16.78 -32.80 4.25
CA PRO A 313 -17.32 -31.79 5.15
C PRO A 313 -16.62 -30.42 5.04
N ARG A 314 -17.43 -29.36 5.02
CA ARG A 314 -17.03 -27.96 4.82
C ARG A 314 -16.35 -27.40 6.07
N SER A 315 -15.03 -27.18 6.00
CA SER A 315 -14.33 -26.30 6.93
C SER A 315 -14.68 -24.83 6.66
N ALA A 316 -14.65 -24.00 7.71
CA ALA A 316 -15.04 -22.58 7.72
C ALA A 316 -14.29 -21.69 6.69
N ALA A 317 -13.26 -22.20 6.02
CA ALA A 317 -12.56 -21.55 4.92
C ALA A 317 -13.39 -21.49 3.62
N ALA A 318 -14.29 -22.46 3.38
CA ALA A 318 -15.10 -22.52 2.17
C ALA A 318 -16.21 -21.46 2.11
N GLN A 319 -16.77 -21.05 3.26
CA GLN A 319 -17.78 -19.99 3.32
C GLN A 319 -17.22 -18.58 3.02
N ARG A 320 -15.93 -18.33 3.28
CA ARG A 320 -15.27 -17.05 2.94
C ARG A 320 -14.98 -16.90 1.44
N LEU A 321 -14.93 -17.99 0.68
CA LEU A 321 -14.69 -17.94 -0.76
C LEU A 321 -15.99 -17.73 -1.55
N GLN A 322 -17.13 -18.24 -1.07
CA GLN A 322 -18.43 -18.05 -1.72
C GLN A 322 -18.96 -16.61 -1.62
N THR A 323 -18.64 -15.90 -0.54
CA THR A 323 -18.99 -14.47 -0.41
C THR A 323 -18.16 -13.57 -1.33
N LYS A 324 -16.92 -13.97 -1.64
CA LYS A 324 -16.03 -13.22 -2.57
C LYS A 324 -16.43 -13.40 -4.03
N SER A 325 -16.92 -14.57 -4.42
CA SER A 325 -17.40 -14.84 -5.79
C SER A 325 -18.78 -14.28 -6.10
N ALA A 326 -19.63 -14.03 -5.09
CA ALA A 326 -20.90 -13.31 -5.26
C ALA A 326 -20.70 -11.79 -5.47
N SER A 327 -19.64 -11.20 -4.90
CA SER A 327 -19.28 -9.79 -5.07
C SER A 327 -18.80 -9.46 -6.50
N LEU A 328 -18.14 -10.40 -7.17
CA LEU A 328 -17.60 -10.20 -8.52
C LEU A 328 -18.62 -10.36 -9.66
N ARG A 329 -19.83 -10.85 -9.39
CA ARG A 329 -20.91 -10.97 -10.40
C ARG A 329 -21.84 -9.74 -10.48
N ARG A 330 -21.67 -8.73 -9.62
CA ARG A 330 -22.45 -7.46 -9.67
C ARG A 330 -21.77 -6.33 -10.46
N PHE A 331 -20.74 -6.65 -11.24
CA PHE A 331 -20.01 -5.70 -12.09
C PHE A 331 -20.06 -6.08 -13.59
N ARG A 332 -21.19 -6.64 -14.03
CA ARG A 332 -21.61 -6.61 -15.43
C ARG A 332 -22.90 -5.80 -15.52
#